data_AF-A0A820GHZ0-F1
#
_entry.id   AF-A0A820GHZ0-F1
#
_cell.length_a   1.000
_cell.length_b   1.000
_cell.length_c   1.000
_cell.angle_alpha   90.00
_cell.angle_beta   90.00
_cell.angle_gamma   90.00
#
_symmetry.space_group_name_H-M   'P 1'
#
loop_
_entity.id
_entity.type
_entity.pdbx_description
1 polymer ?
#
loop_
_entity_poly.entity_id
_entity_poly.type
_entity_poly.pdbx_seq_one_letter_code
_entity_poly.pdbx_strand_id
1 'polypeptide(L)'
;STLLQSLSQFTVHPTWFIKTSSDSREQANKFQRFLSHCCQQQRIYEIKKNKLTIDYIKDNLSRIIVLFLYILINLALLLYVVIYRATVKKSNIFVIFARIGGLLLNFNCALVIVLMLKHTILIIRTNTFLRKLIPVDDHIDFHKVVGRVIAALAILHTIAHMINFGRLEDHSWGTFMFTTRPDVGWVGGFAPISGIILCIILATIVICSMQWIRRGGHFQVFYWTHLLYLPFFVLLIVHAENFWKWIIGPLSLFLLEKLYSILTRYSVRNGRTYLHSATIEQSNVISLNIHRPKNFT
;
A
#
# COMPACT_ATOMS: atom_id res chain seq x y z
N SER A 1 51.76 -15.43 -11.57
CA SER A 1 52.27 -16.44 -12.51
C SER A 1 51.15 -17.38 -12.87
N THR A 2 50.90 -17.53 -14.17
CA THR A 2 50.19 -18.65 -14.83
C THR A 2 48.78 -19.00 -14.33
N LEU A 3 47.78 -18.15 -14.64
CA LEU A 3 46.36 -18.55 -14.88
C LEU A 3 45.45 -17.40 -15.41
N LEU A 4 46.00 -16.23 -15.73
CA LEU A 4 45.25 -15.07 -16.27
C LEU A 4 45.70 -14.64 -17.69
N GLN A 5 46.40 -15.52 -18.41
CA GLN A 5 46.98 -15.21 -19.73
C GLN A 5 46.39 -16.01 -20.91
N SER A 6 45.28 -16.73 -20.74
CA SER A 6 44.65 -17.51 -21.82
C SER A 6 43.30 -16.99 -22.32
N LEU A 7 42.84 -15.81 -21.88
CA LEU A 7 41.52 -15.26 -22.27
C LEU A 7 41.59 -13.95 -23.07
N SER A 8 42.75 -13.60 -23.65
CA SER A 8 42.92 -12.39 -24.46
C SER A 8 43.02 -12.62 -25.98
N GLN A 9 42.66 -13.81 -26.49
CA GLN A 9 42.61 -14.07 -27.93
C GLN A 9 41.23 -14.55 -28.37
N PHE A 10 40.26 -13.63 -28.39
CA PHE A 10 39.10 -13.75 -29.27
C PHE A 10 38.80 -12.38 -29.87
N THR A 11 39.65 -12.00 -30.83
CA THR A 11 39.35 -10.95 -31.80
C THR A 11 38.24 -11.46 -32.71
N VAL A 12 37.07 -10.84 -32.64
CA VAL A 12 35.92 -11.16 -33.49
C VAL A 12 36.18 -10.57 -34.87
N HIS A 13 36.67 -11.39 -35.81
CA HIS A 13 36.63 -11.09 -37.24
C HIS A 13 35.25 -11.47 -37.81
N PRO A 14 34.55 -10.59 -38.55
CA PRO A 14 33.19 -10.82 -38.99
C PRO A 14 33.17 -11.37 -40.42
N THR A 15 33.32 -12.69 -40.64
CA THR A 15 32.92 -13.33 -41.90
C THR A 15 33.02 -14.85 -41.80
N TRP A 16 32.01 -15.55 -41.25
CA TRP A 16 31.69 -16.94 -41.63
C TRP A 16 30.21 -17.21 -41.30
N PHE A 17 29.37 -17.29 -42.32
CA PHE A 17 28.00 -17.79 -42.23
C PHE A 17 28.06 -19.30 -41.95
N ILE A 18 28.16 -19.69 -40.68
CA ILE A 18 27.98 -21.10 -40.28
C ILE A 18 26.47 -21.34 -40.17
N LYS A 19 25.95 -22.20 -41.05
CA LYS A 19 24.57 -22.70 -41.02
C LYS A 19 24.41 -23.62 -39.80
N THR A 20 24.21 -23.02 -38.63
CA THR A 20 23.94 -23.75 -37.38
C THR A 20 22.59 -24.44 -37.47
N SER A 21 22.55 -25.76 -37.22
CA SER A 21 21.31 -26.55 -37.20
C SER A 21 20.34 -25.97 -36.16
N SER A 22 19.02 -26.06 -36.40
CA SER A 22 17.99 -25.53 -35.50
C SER A 22 18.16 -26.00 -34.06
N ASP A 23 18.62 -27.24 -33.88
CA ASP A 23 18.88 -27.88 -32.58
C ASP A 23 20.03 -27.19 -31.80
N SER A 24 21.11 -26.81 -32.50
CA SER A 24 22.24 -26.08 -31.87
C SER A 24 21.85 -24.67 -31.39
N ARG A 25 20.93 -23.99 -32.10
CA ARG A 25 20.37 -22.70 -31.65
C ARG A 25 19.42 -22.86 -30.47
N GLU A 26 18.64 -23.94 -30.44
CA GLU A 26 17.75 -24.22 -29.32
C GLU A 26 18.53 -24.52 -28.04
N GLN A 27 19.62 -25.30 -28.13
CA GLN A 27 20.49 -25.57 -26.99
C GLN A 27 21.22 -24.31 -26.50
N ALA A 28 21.72 -23.46 -27.40
CA ALA A 28 22.32 -22.18 -27.03
C ALA A 28 21.31 -21.25 -26.31
N ASN A 29 20.06 -21.20 -26.80
CA ASN A 29 18.99 -20.44 -26.16
C ASN A 29 18.59 -20.99 -24.79
N LYS A 30 18.54 -22.32 -24.62
CA LYS A 30 18.30 -22.97 -23.31
C LYS A 30 19.42 -22.66 -22.33
N PHE A 31 20.67 -22.73 -22.78
CA PHE A 31 21.84 -22.42 -21.95
C PHE A 31 21.88 -20.95 -21.54
N GLN A 32 21.57 -20.02 -22.45
CA GLN A 32 21.52 -18.59 -22.15
C GLN A 32 20.38 -18.24 -21.18
N ARG A 33 19.22 -18.89 -21.28
CA ARG A 33 18.13 -18.77 -20.30
C ARG A 33 18.51 -19.31 -18.92
N PHE A 34 19.26 -20.42 -18.88
CA PHE A 34 19.76 -20.98 -17.63
C PHE A 34 20.76 -20.04 -16.95
N LEU A 35 21.72 -19.49 -17.71
CA LEU A 35 22.68 -18.51 -17.21
C LEU A 35 22.01 -17.22 -16.73
N SER A 36 20.99 -16.71 -17.44
CA SER A 36 20.23 -15.55 -16.98
C SER A 36 19.46 -15.83 -15.69
N HIS A 37 18.89 -17.02 -15.55
CA HIS A 37 18.23 -17.45 -14.31
C HIS A 37 19.22 -17.53 -13.13
N CYS A 38 20.37 -18.19 -13.31
CA CYS A 38 21.42 -18.26 -12.28
C CYS A 38 21.93 -16.88 -11.88
N CYS A 39 22.21 -15.99 -12.84
CA CYS A 39 22.67 -14.63 -12.58
C CYS A 39 21.60 -13.79 -11.84
N GLN A 40 20.33 -13.93 -12.22
CA GLN A 40 19.22 -13.25 -11.55
C GLN A 40 19.00 -13.78 -10.13
N GLN A 41 19.14 -15.09 -9.91
CA GLN A 41 18.99 -15.72 -8.61
C GLN A 41 20.15 -15.34 -7.68
N GLN A 42 21.37 -15.23 -8.20
CA GLN A 42 22.53 -14.74 -7.46
C GLN A 42 22.41 -13.26 -7.11
N ARG A 43 21.89 -12.44 -8.02
CA ARG A 43 21.56 -11.02 -7.74
C ARG A 43 20.50 -10.88 -6.66
N ILE A 44 19.46 -11.72 -6.68
CA ILE A 44 18.42 -11.78 -5.64
C ILE A 44 19.02 -12.21 -4.30
N TYR A 45 19.91 -13.20 -4.29
CA TYR A 45 20.60 -13.67 -3.08
C TYR A 45 21.48 -12.58 -2.47
N GLU A 46 22.31 -11.89 -3.26
CA GLU A 46 23.15 -10.78 -2.80
C GLU A 46 22.32 -9.60 -2.29
N ILE A 47 21.22 -9.24 -2.95
CA ILE A 47 20.26 -8.24 -2.45
C ILE A 47 19.65 -8.67 -1.10
N LYS A 48 19.35 -9.96 -0.92
CA LYS A 48 18.80 -10.51 0.32
C LYS A 48 19.83 -10.51 1.45
N LYS A 49 21.06 -10.91 1.16
CA LYS A 49 22.21 -10.93 2.07
C LYS A 49 22.53 -9.51 2.57
N ASN A 50 22.51 -8.53 1.67
CA ASN A 50 22.84 -7.15 2.00
C ASN A 50 21.79 -6.46 2.89
N LYS A 51 20.54 -6.97 2.94
CA LYS A 51 19.48 -6.44 3.82
C LYS A 51 19.58 -6.88 5.29
N LEU A 52 20.45 -7.83 5.61
CA LEU A 52 20.64 -8.36 6.97
C LEU A 52 21.96 -7.89 7.61
N THR A 53 22.71 -7.04 6.92
CA THR A 53 23.97 -6.45 7.39
C THR A 53 23.69 -5.28 8.35
N ILE A 54 24.57 -5.06 9.33
CA ILE A 54 24.52 -3.93 10.26
C ILE A 54 24.44 -2.58 9.52
N ASP A 55 25.08 -2.49 8.35
CA ASP A 55 25.07 -1.29 7.52
C ASP A 55 23.67 -0.97 6.96
N TYR A 56 22.90 -1.98 6.56
CA TYR A 56 21.51 -1.79 6.13
C TYR A 56 20.63 -1.26 7.28
N ILE A 57 20.84 -1.75 8.50
CA ILE A 57 20.12 -1.29 9.69
C ILE A 57 20.44 0.18 9.96
N LYS A 58 21.71 0.58 9.87
CA LYS A 58 22.12 1.98 10.04
C LYS A 58 21.50 2.88 8.98
N ASP A 59 21.51 2.45 7.73
CA ASP A 59 20.99 3.23 6.60
C ASP A 59 19.46 3.36 6.62
N ASN A 60 18.75 2.41 7.23
CA ASN A 60 17.28 2.34 7.24
C ASN A 60 16.67 2.43 8.65
N LEU A 61 17.41 2.94 9.63
CA LEU A 61 17.01 2.93 11.04
C LEU A 61 15.64 3.59 11.28
N SER A 62 15.39 4.75 10.69
CA SER A 62 14.12 5.48 10.81
C SER A 62 12.93 4.66 10.28
N ARG A 63 13.13 3.93 9.18
CA ARG A 63 12.13 3.01 8.62
C ARG A 63 11.86 1.83 9.53
N ILE A 64 12.89 1.24 10.11
CA ILE A 64 12.75 0.13 11.06
C ILE A 64 12.01 0.61 12.32
N ILE A 65 12.38 1.76 12.88
CA ILE A 65 11.74 2.33 14.06
C ILE A 65 10.24 2.57 13.82
N VAL A 66 9.87 3.21 12.72
CA VAL A 66 8.46 3.48 12.42
C VAL A 66 7.66 2.19 12.20
N LEU A 67 8.23 1.20 11.50
CA LEU A 67 7.58 -0.09 11.33
C LEU A 67 7.44 -0.85 12.65
N PHE A 68 8.46 -0.80 13.51
CA PHE A 68 8.43 -1.39 14.84
C PHE A 68 7.33 -0.75 15.70
N LEU A 69 7.26 0.59 15.76
CA LEU A 69 6.21 1.31 16.48
C LEU A 69 4.81 0.98 15.93
N TYR A 70 4.66 0.91 14.62
CA TYR A 70 3.40 0.52 13.99
C TYR A 70 2.97 -0.90 14.39
N ILE A 71 3.89 -1.87 14.38
CA ILE A 71 3.60 -3.24 14.82
C ILE A 71 3.27 -3.26 16.31
N LEU A 72 4.01 -2.53 17.14
CA LEU A 72 3.80 -2.44 18.58
C LEU A 72 2.40 -1.89 18.91
N ILE A 73 1.95 -0.84 18.24
CA ILE A 73 0.61 -0.27 18.42
C ILE A 73 -0.48 -1.29 18.04
N ASN A 74 -0.36 -1.95 16.89
CA ASN A 74 -1.32 -2.98 16.48
C ASN A 74 -1.34 -4.15 17.47
N LEU A 75 -0.18 -4.59 17.95
CA LEU A 75 -0.08 -5.66 18.94
C LEU A 75 -0.71 -5.26 20.28
N ALA A 76 -0.46 -4.03 20.76
CA ALA A 76 -1.06 -3.52 21.98
C ALA A 76 -2.60 -3.46 21.89
N LEU A 77 -3.15 -2.98 20.77
CA LEU A 77 -4.59 -2.97 20.53
C LEU A 77 -5.19 -4.38 20.48
N LEU A 78 -4.49 -5.33 19.84
CA LEU A 78 -4.90 -6.73 19.80
C LEU A 78 -4.94 -7.34 21.21
N LEU A 79 -3.85 -7.19 21.98
CA LEU A 79 -3.74 -7.72 23.35
C LEU A 79 -4.81 -7.11 24.26
N TYR A 80 -5.05 -5.80 24.14
CA TYR A 80 -6.12 -5.12 24.86
C TYR A 80 -7.48 -5.78 24.61
N VAL A 81 -7.83 -6.06 23.35
CA VAL A 81 -9.11 -6.71 23.03
C VAL A 81 -9.18 -8.14 23.57
N VAL A 82 -8.11 -8.92 23.38
CA VAL A 82 -8.05 -10.31 23.86
C VAL A 82 -8.27 -10.36 25.37
N ILE A 83 -7.50 -9.58 26.13
CA ILE A 83 -7.57 -9.55 27.59
C ILE A 83 -8.97 -9.09 28.02
N TYR A 84 -9.42 -7.92 27.56
CA TYR A 84 -10.70 -7.36 27.97
C TYR A 84 -11.89 -8.28 27.63
N ARG A 85 -11.91 -8.89 26.44
CA ARG A 85 -13.03 -9.73 26.01
C ARG A 85 -13.00 -11.13 26.63
N ALA A 86 -11.82 -11.71 26.84
CA ALA A 86 -11.68 -13.02 27.46
C ALA A 86 -11.95 -12.97 28.97
N THR A 87 -11.44 -11.97 29.69
CA THR A 87 -11.54 -11.92 31.15
C THR A 87 -12.79 -11.20 31.65
N VAL A 88 -13.11 -10.03 31.08
CA VAL A 88 -14.22 -9.18 31.56
C VAL A 88 -15.55 -9.57 30.92
N LYS A 89 -15.59 -9.67 29.59
CA LYS A 89 -16.83 -9.96 28.85
C LYS A 89 -17.10 -11.45 28.64
N LYS A 90 -16.13 -12.32 28.93
CA LYS A 90 -16.19 -13.78 28.71
C LYS A 90 -16.80 -14.15 27.34
N SER A 91 -16.39 -13.42 26.30
CA SER A 91 -16.94 -13.59 24.95
C SER A 91 -16.38 -14.84 24.28
N ASN A 92 -17.15 -15.42 23.36
CA ASN A 92 -16.66 -16.53 22.54
C ASN A 92 -15.48 -16.09 21.65
N ILE A 93 -14.71 -17.06 21.15
CA ILE A 93 -13.50 -16.80 20.36
C ILE A 93 -13.78 -16.02 19.06
N PHE A 94 -14.91 -16.26 18.41
CA PHE A 94 -15.28 -15.59 17.15
C PHE A 94 -15.62 -14.12 17.37
N VAL A 95 -16.33 -13.78 18.45
CA VAL A 95 -16.56 -12.40 18.88
C VAL A 95 -15.23 -11.72 19.21
N ILE A 96 -14.30 -12.42 19.86
CA ILE A 96 -12.96 -11.87 20.14
C ILE A 96 -12.26 -11.51 18.81
N PHE A 97 -12.19 -12.43 17.84
CA PHE A 97 -11.60 -12.16 16.52
C PHE A 97 -12.31 -11.03 15.76
N ALA A 98 -13.64 -11.00 15.78
CA ALA A 98 -14.41 -9.94 15.14
C ALA A 98 -14.08 -8.56 15.77
N ARG A 99 -13.95 -8.48 17.09
CA ARG A 99 -13.60 -7.24 17.80
C ARG A 99 -12.14 -6.85 17.63
N ILE A 100 -11.21 -7.80 17.52
CA ILE A 100 -9.81 -7.55 17.14
C ILE A 100 -9.77 -6.91 15.75
N GLY A 101 -10.42 -7.55 14.77
CA GLY A 101 -10.51 -7.05 13.40
C GLY A 101 -11.09 -5.63 13.35
N GLY A 102 -12.19 -5.38 14.07
CA GLY A 102 -12.84 -4.07 14.10
C GLY A 102 -11.96 -2.97 14.72
N LEU A 103 -11.30 -3.23 15.86
CA LEU A 103 -10.44 -2.23 16.51
C LEU A 103 -9.20 -1.90 15.68
N LEU A 104 -8.56 -2.93 15.11
CA LEU A 104 -7.41 -2.75 14.23
C LEU A 104 -7.80 -2.05 12.93
N LEU A 105 -8.97 -2.36 12.36
CA LEU A 105 -9.50 -1.62 11.20
C LEU A 105 -9.70 -0.14 11.52
N ASN A 106 -10.28 0.20 12.68
CA ASN A 106 -10.46 1.60 13.07
C ASN A 106 -9.14 2.38 13.07
N PHE A 107 -8.10 1.81 13.70
CA PHE A 107 -6.76 2.43 13.72
C PHE A 107 -6.15 2.55 12.32
N ASN A 108 -6.15 1.46 11.55
CA ASN A 108 -5.50 1.44 10.24
C ASN A 108 -6.22 2.32 9.21
N CYS A 109 -7.55 2.35 9.23
CA CYS A 109 -8.36 3.24 8.39
C CYS A 109 -8.17 4.73 8.76
N ALA A 110 -7.93 5.05 10.03
CA ALA A 110 -7.53 6.40 10.42
C ALA A 110 -6.12 6.74 9.91
N LEU A 111 -5.16 5.83 10.12
CA LEU A 111 -3.76 6.00 9.71
C LEU A 111 -3.60 6.16 8.20
N VAL A 112 -4.34 5.41 7.38
CA VAL A 112 -4.19 5.43 5.92
C VAL A 112 -4.49 6.82 5.30
N ILE A 113 -5.36 7.61 5.94
CA ILE A 113 -5.61 9.02 5.57
C ILE A 113 -4.41 9.89 5.94
N VAL A 114 -3.90 9.75 7.16
CA VAL A 114 -2.75 10.53 7.65
C VAL A 114 -1.56 10.39 6.73
N LEU A 115 -1.33 9.19 6.19
CA LEU A 115 -0.23 8.92 5.25
C LEU A 115 -0.37 9.63 3.90
N MET A 116 -1.53 10.21 3.58
CA MET A 116 -1.79 10.89 2.31
C MET A 116 -1.98 12.41 2.47
N LEU A 117 -1.59 12.97 3.62
CA LEU A 117 -1.52 14.40 3.91
C LEU A 117 -0.23 15.02 3.34
N LYS A 118 -0.21 15.27 2.03
CA LYS A 118 0.98 15.66 1.27
C LYS A 118 1.58 17.00 1.69
N HIS A 119 0.76 17.98 2.08
CA HIS A 119 1.26 19.28 2.56
C HIS A 119 1.83 19.15 3.97
N THR A 120 1.16 18.42 4.87
CA THR A 120 1.71 18.14 6.20
C THR A 120 3.04 17.38 6.09
N ILE A 121 3.10 16.36 5.24
CA ILE A 121 4.32 15.59 4.93
C ILE A 121 5.42 16.52 4.39
N LEU A 122 5.09 17.46 3.49
CA LEU A 122 6.04 18.45 2.99
C LEU A 122 6.58 19.36 4.11
N ILE A 123 5.72 19.85 5.00
CA ILE A 123 6.14 20.68 6.14
C ILE A 123 7.09 19.89 7.04
N ILE A 124 6.77 18.64 7.37
CA ILE A 124 7.65 17.76 8.16
C ILE A 124 8.99 17.56 7.45
N ARG A 125 9.00 17.42 6.12
CA ARG A 125 10.23 17.25 5.33
C ARG A 125 11.16 18.47 5.40
N THR A 126 10.62 19.68 5.56
CA THR A 126 11.44 20.90 5.74
C THR A 126 12.09 20.99 7.12
N ASN A 127 11.58 20.26 8.11
CA ASN A 127 12.15 20.23 9.45
C ASN A 127 13.27 19.18 9.57
N THR A 128 14.51 19.64 9.73
CA THR A 128 15.72 18.79 9.77
C THR A 128 15.70 17.73 10.88
N PHE A 129 15.09 18.01 12.02
CA PHE A 129 15.00 17.05 13.14
C PHE A 129 13.99 15.93 12.83
N LEU A 130 12.77 16.31 12.43
CA LEU A 130 11.69 15.36 12.17
C LEU A 130 11.99 14.47 10.95
N ARG A 131 12.68 15.01 9.93
CA ARG A 131 13.12 14.25 8.76
C ARG A 131 14.09 13.11 9.10
N LYS A 132 14.92 13.28 10.14
CA LYS A 132 15.83 12.20 10.60
C LYS A 132 15.08 11.10 11.35
N LEU A 133 14.02 11.46 12.07
CA LEU A 133 13.24 10.52 12.87
C LEU A 133 12.23 9.71 12.04
N ILE A 134 11.55 10.36 11.09
CA ILE A 134 10.46 9.76 10.31
C ILE A 134 10.88 9.67 8.83
N PRO A 135 10.78 8.50 8.17
CA PRO A 135 11.07 8.35 6.74
C PRO A 135 9.88 8.89 5.91
N VAL A 136 9.74 10.21 5.88
CA VAL A 136 8.63 10.92 5.24
C VAL A 136 8.52 10.61 3.74
N ASP A 137 9.64 10.29 3.09
CA ASP A 137 9.69 9.98 1.66
C ASP A 137 9.02 8.64 1.30
N ASP A 138 8.93 7.71 2.26
CA ASP A 138 8.33 6.38 2.07
C ASP A 138 6.82 6.33 2.40
N HIS A 139 6.16 7.47 2.64
CA HIS A 139 4.74 7.52 3.05
C HIS A 139 3.80 6.78 2.11
N ILE A 140 4.03 6.82 0.79
CA ILE A 140 3.22 6.10 -0.21
C ILE A 140 3.42 4.58 -0.10
N ASP A 141 4.65 4.15 0.14
CA ASP A 141 4.94 2.72 0.32
C ASP A 141 4.35 2.20 1.63
N PHE A 142 4.38 3.02 2.68
CA PHE A 142 3.71 2.70 3.93
C PHE A 142 2.18 2.70 3.77
N HIS A 143 1.59 3.62 3.00
CA HIS A 143 0.17 3.60 2.63
C HIS A 143 -0.22 2.28 1.94
N LYS A 144 0.60 1.74 1.04
CA LYS A 144 0.36 0.42 0.42
C LYS A 144 0.48 -0.73 1.42
N VAL A 145 1.37 -0.65 2.40
CA VAL A 145 1.47 -1.65 3.48
C VAL A 145 0.22 -1.62 4.34
N VAL A 146 -0.18 -0.44 4.82
CA VAL A 146 -1.39 -0.25 5.63
C VAL A 146 -2.65 -0.68 4.85
N GLY A 147 -2.75 -0.33 3.55
CA GLY A 147 -3.87 -0.77 2.70
C GLY A 147 -3.99 -2.30 2.57
N ARG A 148 -2.88 -3.02 2.50
CA ARG A 148 -2.88 -4.50 2.52
C ARG A 148 -3.30 -5.06 3.88
N VAL A 149 -2.87 -4.41 4.97
CA VAL A 149 -3.29 -4.79 6.33
C VAL A 149 -4.78 -4.55 6.53
N ILE A 150 -5.34 -3.42 6.06
CA ILE A 150 -6.78 -3.15 6.05
C ILE A 150 -7.53 -4.26 5.32
N ALA A 151 -7.09 -4.66 4.12
CA ALA A 151 -7.73 -5.73 3.36
C ALA A 151 -7.72 -7.07 4.12
N ALA A 152 -6.58 -7.45 4.72
CA ALA A 152 -6.47 -8.68 5.50
C ALA A 152 -7.35 -8.66 6.76
N LEU A 153 -7.37 -7.53 7.48
CA LEU A 153 -8.20 -7.35 8.67
C LEU A 153 -9.68 -7.32 8.34
N ALA A 154 -10.08 -6.75 7.20
CA ALA A 154 -11.45 -6.77 6.72
C ALA A 154 -11.92 -8.20 6.44
N ILE A 155 -11.09 -9.02 5.78
CA ILE A 155 -11.38 -10.45 5.57
C ILE A 155 -11.53 -11.18 6.91
N LEU A 156 -10.58 -11.01 7.83
CA LEU A 156 -10.65 -11.62 9.17
C LEU A 156 -11.92 -11.21 9.92
N HIS A 157 -12.23 -9.90 9.92
CA HIS A 157 -13.40 -9.34 10.58
C HIS A 157 -14.70 -9.90 10.01
N THR A 158 -14.83 -9.93 8.68
CA THR A 158 -16.00 -10.48 7.98
C THR A 158 -16.16 -11.97 8.27
N ILE A 159 -15.11 -12.77 8.13
CA ILE A 159 -15.16 -14.23 8.41
C ILE A 159 -15.54 -14.49 9.87
N ALA A 160 -14.98 -13.73 10.82
CA ALA A 160 -15.28 -13.88 12.24
C ALA A 160 -16.75 -13.55 12.55
N HIS A 161 -17.29 -12.48 11.96
CA HIS A 161 -18.72 -12.17 12.07
C HIS A 161 -19.58 -13.26 11.44
N MET A 162 -19.25 -13.67 10.21
CA MET A 162 -19.91 -14.75 9.50
C MET A 162 -20.03 -15.99 10.39
N ILE A 163 -18.92 -16.54 10.88
CA ILE A 163 -18.93 -17.74 11.72
C ILE A 163 -19.69 -17.50 13.03
N ASN A 164 -19.55 -16.34 13.66
CA ASN A 164 -20.27 -16.06 14.91
C ASN A 164 -21.79 -16.07 14.73
N PHE A 165 -22.29 -15.43 13.67
CA PHE A 165 -23.72 -15.34 13.41
C PHE A 165 -24.30 -16.64 12.86
N GLY A 166 -23.54 -17.39 12.04
CA GLY A 166 -23.95 -18.71 11.57
C GLY A 166 -24.09 -19.77 12.67
N ARG A 167 -23.62 -19.50 13.89
CA ARG A 167 -23.81 -20.34 15.08
C ARG A 167 -25.06 -19.99 15.88
N LEU A 168 -25.74 -18.88 15.59
CA LEU A 168 -26.97 -18.52 16.26
C LEU A 168 -28.11 -19.26 15.55
N GLU A 169 -28.73 -20.21 16.25
CA GLU A 169 -29.71 -21.18 15.69
C GLU A 169 -30.93 -20.51 15.05
N ASP A 170 -31.25 -19.27 15.45
CA ASP A 170 -32.46 -18.56 15.03
C ASP A 170 -32.33 -17.79 13.69
N HIS A 171 -31.13 -17.69 13.11
CA HIS A 171 -30.90 -16.80 11.97
C HIS A 171 -30.21 -17.52 10.81
N SER A 172 -30.92 -17.68 9.70
CA SER A 172 -30.29 -18.08 8.44
C SER A 172 -29.26 -17.02 8.00
N TRP A 173 -28.19 -17.47 7.33
CA TRP A 173 -27.18 -16.60 6.74
C TRP A 173 -27.78 -15.49 5.86
N GLY A 174 -28.82 -15.81 5.09
CA GLY A 174 -29.52 -14.83 4.25
C GLY A 174 -30.23 -13.76 5.07
N THR A 175 -30.87 -14.14 6.18
CA THR A 175 -31.51 -13.20 7.11
C THR A 175 -30.47 -12.25 7.71
N PHE A 176 -29.30 -12.77 8.09
CA PHE A 176 -28.23 -11.94 8.64
C PHE A 176 -27.66 -10.96 7.62
N MET A 177 -27.34 -11.42 6.40
CA MET A 177 -26.61 -10.61 5.42
C MET A 177 -27.48 -9.52 4.78
N PHE A 178 -28.77 -9.79 4.57
CA PHE A 178 -29.63 -8.92 3.77
C PHE A 178 -30.78 -8.27 4.56
N THR A 179 -30.85 -8.47 5.88
CA THR A 179 -31.92 -7.91 6.71
C THR A 179 -31.35 -7.16 7.91
N THR A 180 -32.09 -6.15 8.39
CA THR A 180 -31.80 -5.43 9.64
C THR A 180 -32.36 -6.12 10.88
N ARG A 181 -33.09 -7.24 10.72
CA ARG A 181 -33.67 -8.06 11.80
C ARG A 181 -32.69 -8.45 12.93
N PRO A 182 -31.41 -8.73 12.65
CA PRO A 182 -30.45 -9.02 13.71
C PRO A 182 -30.21 -7.85 14.70
N ASP A 183 -30.73 -6.65 14.39
CA ASP A 183 -30.60 -5.39 15.14
C ASP A 183 -29.18 -5.11 15.67
N VAL A 184 -28.19 -5.57 14.92
CA VAL A 184 -26.77 -5.35 15.22
C VAL A 184 -26.28 -4.17 14.40
N GLY A 185 -25.78 -3.16 15.10
CA GLY A 185 -25.25 -1.95 14.50
C GLY A 185 -25.72 -0.71 15.23
N TRP A 186 -25.15 0.43 14.87
CA TRP A 186 -25.53 1.71 15.47
C TRP A 186 -26.83 2.26 14.87
N VAL A 187 -26.91 2.30 13.54
CA VAL A 187 -28.06 2.85 12.81
C VAL A 187 -29.06 1.72 12.53
N GLY A 188 -29.92 1.42 13.51
CA GLY A 188 -31.10 0.52 13.35
C GLY A 188 -30.79 -0.85 12.72
N GLY A 189 -29.73 -1.53 13.18
CA GLY A 189 -29.37 -2.86 12.67
C GLY A 189 -28.71 -2.87 11.29
N PHE A 190 -28.26 -1.74 10.75
CA PHE A 190 -27.70 -1.64 9.39
C PHE A 190 -26.29 -2.21 9.21
N ALA A 191 -25.66 -2.78 10.25
CA ALA A 191 -24.28 -3.24 10.17
C ALA A 191 -24.04 -4.36 9.12
N PRO A 192 -24.91 -5.38 8.96
CA PRO A 192 -24.67 -6.43 7.98
C PRO A 192 -24.69 -5.92 6.54
N ILE A 193 -25.70 -5.11 6.19
CA ILE A 193 -25.85 -4.54 4.84
C ILE A 193 -24.69 -3.59 4.53
N SER A 194 -24.39 -2.66 5.45
CA SER A 194 -23.25 -1.75 5.28
C SER A 194 -21.92 -2.50 5.19
N GLY A 195 -21.74 -3.60 5.92
CA GLY A 195 -20.55 -4.44 5.87
C GLY A 195 -20.32 -5.07 4.50
N ILE A 196 -21.37 -5.57 3.84
CA ILE A 196 -21.28 -6.13 2.48
C ILE A 196 -20.89 -5.05 1.48
N ILE A 197 -21.56 -3.89 1.53
CA ILE A 197 -21.26 -2.77 0.64
C ILE A 197 -19.81 -2.28 0.85
N LEU A 198 -19.35 -2.18 2.12
CA LEU A 198 -17.95 -1.87 2.45
C LEU A 198 -16.98 -2.89 1.87
N CYS A 199 -17.28 -4.18 1.94
CA CYS A 199 -16.45 -5.24 1.38
C CYS A 199 -16.33 -5.12 -0.14
N ILE A 200 -17.44 -4.85 -0.85
CA ILE A 200 -17.45 -4.68 -2.31
C ILE A 200 -16.62 -3.45 -2.72
N ILE A 201 -16.82 -2.32 -2.03
CA ILE A 201 -16.07 -1.09 -2.28
C ILE A 201 -14.57 -1.33 -2.02
N LEU A 202 -14.22 -1.91 -0.87
CA LEU A 202 -12.83 -2.17 -0.50
C LEU A 202 -12.15 -3.13 -1.49
N ALA A 203 -12.82 -4.21 -1.89
CA ALA A 203 -12.31 -5.15 -2.89
C ALA A 203 -12.05 -4.45 -4.22
N THR A 204 -12.97 -3.59 -4.67
CA THR A 204 -12.81 -2.79 -5.90
C THR A 204 -11.58 -1.89 -5.80
N ILE A 205 -11.44 -1.13 -4.72
CA ILE A 205 -10.29 -0.25 -4.48
C ILE A 205 -8.98 -1.06 -4.51
N VAL A 206 -8.93 -2.18 -3.79
CA VAL A 206 -7.72 -3.00 -3.64
C VAL A 206 -7.30 -3.63 -4.96
N ILE A 207 -8.24 -4.28 -5.68
CA ILE A 207 -7.97 -4.93 -6.96
C ILE A 207 -7.46 -3.90 -7.97
N CYS A 208 -8.18 -2.78 -8.14
CA CYS A 208 -7.81 -1.72 -9.07
C CYS A 208 -6.52 -0.96 -8.67
N SER A 209 -6.09 -1.07 -7.41
CA SER A 209 -4.82 -0.51 -6.92
C SER A 209 -3.61 -1.43 -7.10
N MET A 210 -3.81 -2.67 -7.57
CA MET A 210 -2.71 -3.62 -7.80
C MET A 210 -1.70 -3.12 -8.85
N GLN A 211 -0.45 -3.55 -8.68
CA GLN A 211 0.65 -3.06 -9.52
C GLN A 211 0.45 -3.37 -11.01
N TRP A 212 -0.13 -4.53 -11.35
CA TRP A 212 -0.40 -4.90 -12.74
C TRP A 212 -1.45 -4.02 -13.40
N ILE A 213 -2.47 -3.52 -12.68
CA ILE A 213 -3.46 -2.58 -13.24
C ILE A 213 -2.84 -1.20 -13.40
N ARG A 214 -2.22 -0.70 -12.33
CA ARG A 214 -1.67 0.66 -12.28
C ARG A 214 -0.49 0.87 -13.24
N ARG A 215 0.31 -0.17 -13.50
CA ARG A 215 1.46 -0.13 -14.43
C ARG A 215 1.16 -0.71 -15.81
N GLY A 216 0.02 -1.37 -16.00
CA GLY A 216 -0.38 -2.01 -17.27
C GLY A 216 -1.08 -1.07 -18.25
N GLY A 217 -0.95 0.25 -18.10
CA GLY A 217 -1.58 1.25 -19.00
C GLY A 217 -2.97 1.75 -18.55
N HIS A 218 -3.59 1.14 -17.54
CA HIS A 218 -4.94 1.50 -17.06
C HIS A 218 -4.91 2.41 -15.82
N PHE A 219 -4.06 3.43 -15.81
CA PHE A 219 -3.93 4.34 -14.65
C PHE A 219 -5.24 5.08 -14.32
N GLN A 220 -6.06 5.38 -15.33
CA GLN A 220 -7.36 6.03 -15.17
C GLN A 220 -8.33 5.17 -14.35
N VAL A 221 -8.31 3.84 -14.52
CA VAL A 221 -9.14 2.91 -13.73
C VAL A 221 -8.73 2.98 -12.27
N PHE A 222 -7.43 2.88 -11.98
CA PHE A 222 -6.91 3.09 -10.62
C PHE A 222 -7.39 4.42 -10.05
N TYR A 223 -7.24 5.52 -10.79
CA TYR A 223 -7.62 6.85 -10.30
C TYR A 223 -9.11 6.93 -9.90
N TRP A 224 -10.03 6.57 -10.79
CA TRP A 224 -11.47 6.70 -10.51
C TRP A 224 -11.96 5.73 -9.43
N THR A 225 -11.53 4.47 -9.48
CA THR A 225 -11.89 3.48 -8.47
C THR A 225 -11.33 3.82 -7.10
N HIS A 226 -10.14 4.40 -7.02
CA HIS A 226 -9.56 4.79 -5.74
C HIS A 226 -10.35 5.92 -5.07
N LEU A 227 -11.04 6.80 -5.83
CA LEU A 227 -11.95 7.84 -5.29
C LEU A 227 -13.12 7.26 -4.50
N LEU A 228 -13.41 5.96 -4.63
CA LEU A 228 -14.38 5.26 -3.77
C LEU A 228 -13.98 5.27 -2.29
N TYR A 229 -12.78 5.73 -1.92
CA TYR A 229 -12.43 6.03 -0.52
C TYR A 229 -13.44 6.99 0.12
N LEU A 230 -14.04 7.93 -0.64
CA LEU A 230 -15.03 8.87 -0.11
C LEU A 230 -16.30 8.16 0.40
N PRO A 231 -17.06 7.43 -0.44
CA PRO A 231 -18.21 6.67 0.05
C PRO A 231 -17.82 5.57 1.05
N PHE A 232 -16.61 4.99 0.93
CA PHE A 232 -16.10 4.02 1.91
C PHE A 232 -16.03 4.61 3.32
N PHE A 233 -15.42 5.79 3.51
CA PHE A 233 -15.31 6.39 4.85
C PHE A 233 -16.64 6.86 5.41
N VAL A 234 -17.52 7.41 4.57
CA VAL A 234 -18.88 7.80 4.98
C VAL A 234 -19.64 6.57 5.49
N LEU A 235 -19.61 5.48 4.73
CA LEU A 235 -20.28 4.25 5.11
C LEU A 235 -19.62 3.59 6.33
N LEU A 236 -18.30 3.71 6.51
CA LEU A 236 -17.58 3.19 7.67
C LEU A 236 -17.97 3.90 8.97
N ILE A 237 -18.24 5.21 8.92
CA ILE A 237 -18.79 5.98 10.07
C ILE A 237 -20.17 5.44 10.46
N VAL A 238 -21.03 5.13 9.49
CA VAL A 238 -22.36 4.57 9.73
C VAL A 238 -22.28 3.12 10.24
N HIS A 239 -21.35 2.33 9.69
CA HIS A 239 -21.17 0.92 10.01
C HIS A 239 -20.69 0.69 11.44
N ALA A 240 -19.75 1.52 11.91
CA ALA A 240 -19.07 1.34 13.19
C ALA A 240 -19.32 2.52 14.16
N GLU A 241 -20.08 2.26 15.23
CA GLU A 241 -20.49 3.23 16.26
C GLU A 241 -19.35 4.11 16.80
N ASN A 242 -18.17 3.53 16.98
CA ASN A 242 -17.04 4.23 17.59
C ASN A 242 -16.02 4.75 16.57
N PHE A 243 -16.19 4.50 15.27
CA PHE A 243 -15.19 4.86 14.26
C PHE A 243 -15.06 6.38 14.09
N TRP A 244 -16.13 7.14 14.30
CA TRP A 244 -16.08 8.61 14.21
C TRP A 244 -15.04 9.23 15.16
N LYS A 245 -14.80 8.61 16.34
CA LYS A 245 -13.79 9.05 17.31
C LYS A 245 -12.36 8.91 16.76
N TRP A 246 -12.13 7.88 15.94
CA TRP A 246 -10.83 7.64 15.31
C TRP A 246 -10.59 8.56 14.12
N ILE A 247 -11.66 8.86 13.36
CA ILE A 247 -11.53 9.53 12.07
C ILE A 247 -11.59 11.06 12.18
N ILE A 248 -12.21 11.63 13.22
CA ILE A 248 -12.44 13.09 13.30
C ILE A 248 -11.17 13.93 13.24
N GLY A 249 -10.10 13.51 13.91
CA GLY A 249 -8.80 14.19 13.87
C GLY A 249 -8.14 14.10 12.49
N PRO A 250 -7.85 12.89 11.97
CA PRO A 250 -7.30 12.71 10.63
C PRO A 250 -8.12 13.36 9.52
N LEU A 251 -9.45 13.27 9.59
CA LEU A 251 -10.36 13.82 8.59
C LEU A 251 -10.39 15.34 8.62
N SER A 252 -10.43 15.97 9.80
CA SER A 252 -10.40 17.43 9.88
C SER A 252 -9.09 17.98 9.30
N LEU A 253 -7.95 17.36 9.63
CA LEU A 253 -6.65 17.73 9.07
C LEU A 253 -6.59 17.53 7.54
N PHE A 254 -7.16 16.43 7.04
CA PHE A 254 -7.27 16.17 5.61
C PHE A 254 -8.11 17.23 4.88
N LEU A 255 -9.25 17.61 5.44
CA LEU A 255 -10.12 18.63 4.87
C LEU A 255 -9.44 20.00 4.86
N LEU A 256 -8.75 20.37 5.94
CA LEU A 256 -7.95 21.61 6.01
C LEU A 256 -6.84 21.62 4.96
N GLU A 257 -6.13 20.51 4.79
CA GLU A 257 -5.10 20.40 3.76
C GLU A 257 -5.70 20.53 2.34
N LYS A 258 -6.86 19.91 2.09
CA LYS A 258 -7.54 20.03 0.79
C LYS A 258 -7.98 21.46 0.54
N LEU A 259 -8.54 22.14 1.53
CA LEU A 259 -8.92 23.54 1.43
C LEU A 259 -7.70 24.42 1.13
N TYR A 260 -6.63 24.29 1.92
CA TYR A 260 -5.37 24.99 1.69
C TYR A 260 -4.82 24.70 0.28
N SER A 261 -4.78 23.43 -0.14
CA SER A 261 -4.30 23.06 -1.46
C SER A 261 -5.14 23.66 -2.58
N ILE A 262 -6.46 23.81 -2.39
CA ILE A 262 -7.35 24.42 -3.38
C ILE A 262 -7.07 25.92 -3.44
N LEU A 263 -7.03 26.61 -2.30
CA LEU A 263 -6.75 28.05 -2.20
C LEU A 263 -5.38 28.41 -2.82
N THR A 264 -4.34 27.65 -2.48
CA THR A 264 -2.99 27.87 -3.03
C THR A 264 -2.93 27.55 -4.52
N ARG A 265 -3.63 26.53 -5.00
CA ARG A 265 -3.73 26.25 -6.46
C ARG A 265 -4.47 27.33 -7.23
N TYR A 266 -5.49 27.95 -6.63
CA TYR A 266 -6.15 29.12 -7.22
C TYR A 266 -5.18 30.31 -7.32
N SER A 267 -4.33 30.52 -6.31
CA SER A 267 -3.29 31.56 -6.32
C SER A 267 -2.17 31.31 -7.36
N VAL A 268 -1.75 30.04 -7.55
CA VAL A 268 -0.67 29.65 -8.48
C VAL A 268 -1.17 29.36 -9.90
N ARG A 269 -2.49 29.47 -10.18
CA ARG A 269 -3.08 29.18 -11.51
C ARG A 269 -2.55 30.07 -12.65
N ASN A 270 -1.77 31.11 -12.33
CA ASN A 270 -1.05 31.95 -13.29
C ASN A 270 0.25 31.35 -13.85
N GLY A 271 0.65 30.13 -13.47
CA GLY A 271 1.92 29.51 -13.88
C GLY A 271 1.81 28.38 -14.91
N ARG A 272 1.01 28.50 -16.00
CA ARG A 272 1.10 27.53 -17.10
C ARG A 272 2.49 27.65 -17.75
N THR A 273 3.31 26.60 -17.63
CA THR A 273 4.60 26.50 -18.30
C THR A 273 4.50 25.54 -19.48
N TYR A 274 5.20 25.86 -20.56
CA TYR A 274 5.24 25.04 -21.77
C TYR A 274 6.50 24.18 -21.77
N LEU A 275 6.37 22.95 -22.26
CA LEU A 275 7.50 22.06 -22.49
C LEU A 275 8.28 22.56 -23.71
N HIS A 276 9.58 22.79 -23.56
CA HIS A 276 10.44 23.23 -24.65
C HIS A 276 10.99 22.02 -25.42
N SER A 277 11.52 21.02 -24.70
CA SER A 277 12.01 19.78 -25.31
C SER A 277 11.96 18.61 -24.32
N ALA A 278 11.79 17.40 -24.85
CA ALA A 278 11.94 16.15 -24.12
C ALA A 278 12.95 15.27 -24.85
N THR A 279 14.10 14.97 -24.26
CA THR A 279 15.09 14.04 -24.82
C THR A 279 15.18 12.78 -23.98
N ILE A 280 15.30 11.63 -24.63
CA ILE A 280 15.54 10.34 -23.97
C ILE A 280 17.06 10.10 -24.00
N GLU A 281 17.66 10.06 -22.83
CA GLU A 281 19.09 9.82 -22.65
C GLU A 281 19.42 8.32 -22.69
N GLN A 282 20.68 7.99 -22.93
CA GLN A 282 21.18 6.61 -23.11
C GLN A 282 20.92 5.69 -21.90
N SER A 283 20.71 6.25 -20.72
CA SER A 283 20.41 5.54 -19.46
C SER A 283 18.92 5.35 -19.18
N ASN A 284 18.05 5.52 -20.20
CA ASN A 284 16.58 5.50 -20.03
C ASN A 284 16.09 6.58 -19.05
N VAL A 285 16.78 7.71 -19.04
CA VAL A 285 16.43 8.93 -18.29
C VAL A 285 15.77 9.91 -19.27
N ILE A 286 14.69 10.56 -18.85
CA ILE A 286 14.00 11.57 -19.66
C ILE A 286 14.42 12.95 -19.17
N SER A 287 15.09 13.72 -20.02
CA SER A 287 15.39 15.13 -19.77
C SER A 287 14.23 15.99 -20.28
N LEU A 288 13.58 16.71 -19.37
CA LEU A 288 12.44 17.59 -19.67
C LEU A 288 12.87 19.04 -19.47
N ASN A 289 13.06 19.77 -20.57
CA ASN A 289 13.35 21.19 -20.53
C ASN A 289 12.04 21.98 -20.57
N ILE A 290 11.77 22.76 -19.53
CA ILE A 290 10.52 23.50 -19.34
C ILE A 290 10.82 25.00 -19.29
N HIS A 291 9.98 25.82 -19.92
CA HIS A 291 10.15 27.28 -19.89
C HIS A 291 10.00 27.83 -18.46
N ARG A 292 10.99 28.63 -17.99
CA ARG A 292 10.94 29.28 -16.66
C ARG A 292 9.77 30.28 -16.61
N PRO A 293 8.84 30.19 -15.65
CA PRO A 293 7.77 31.17 -15.52
C PRO A 293 8.31 32.51 -15.03
N LYS A 294 7.68 33.62 -15.43
CA LYS A 294 8.15 35.00 -15.13
C LYS A 294 8.29 35.30 -13.62
N ASN A 295 7.48 34.64 -12.79
CA ASN A 295 7.46 34.86 -11.34
C ASN A 295 8.23 33.78 -10.55
N PHE A 296 9.08 32.99 -11.21
CA PHE A 296 9.91 31.98 -10.55
C PHE A 296 11.26 32.60 -10.19
N THR A 297 11.36 33.14 -8.97
CA THR A 297 12.62 33.62 -8.37
C THR A 297 13.43 32.45 -7.84
#